data_AF-A0A3A5VYA4-F1
#
_entry.id   AF-A0A3A5VYA4-F1
#
_cell.length_a   1.000
_cell.length_b   1.000
_cell.length_c   1.000
_cell.angle_alpha   90.00
_cell.angle_beta   90.00
_cell.angle_gamma   90.00
#
_symmetry.space_group_name_H-M   'P 1'
#
loop_
_entity.id
_entity.type
_entity.pdbx_description
1 polymer ?
#
loop_
_entity_poly.entity_id
_entity_poly.type
_entity_poly.pdbx_seq_one_letter_code
_entity_poly.pdbx_strand_id
1 'polypeptide(L)'
;MRQKRPLDVEPTWRYPLPMPMPGQPVCATEFEAMEQLARLPSPPKMFFWTDEDRKCPEGWSFIASIREGVPPSGIEAELAAWASQYPKAWLAVDLRDGMLPPSTVRPLEDVLSSLKRPVIVVVSRSPDHEDWPQWVLPE
;
A
#
# COMPACT_ATOMS: atom_id res chain seq x y z
N MET A 1 36.60 27.83 -12.28
CA MET A 1 35.81 26.82 -13.01
C MET A 1 34.84 26.17 -12.02
N ARG A 2 33.52 26.34 -12.21
CA ARG A 2 32.48 25.89 -11.28
C ARG A 2 32.23 24.40 -11.52
N GLN A 3 32.61 23.54 -10.57
CA GLN A 3 32.29 22.11 -10.63
C GLN A 3 30.76 21.95 -10.56
N LYS A 4 30.14 21.59 -11.68
CA LYS A 4 28.77 21.07 -11.70
C LYS A 4 28.85 19.61 -11.30
N ARG A 5 28.63 19.30 -10.02
CA ARG A 5 28.26 17.93 -9.65
C ARG A 5 26.91 17.64 -10.31
N PRO A 6 26.69 16.47 -10.93
CA PRO A 6 25.34 16.05 -11.29
C PRO A 6 24.50 16.08 -10.02
N LEU A 7 23.29 16.62 -10.09
CA LEU A 7 22.30 16.33 -9.06
C LEU A 7 22.04 14.82 -9.16
N ASP A 8 22.42 14.06 -8.14
CA ASP A 8 21.89 12.72 -7.95
C ASP A 8 20.39 12.88 -7.71
N VAL A 9 19.60 12.55 -8.73
CA VAL A 9 18.14 12.54 -8.64
C VAL A 9 17.77 11.13 -8.24
N GLU A 10 17.13 10.98 -7.09
CA GLU A 10 16.72 9.67 -6.59
C GLU A 10 15.80 8.95 -7.60
N PRO A 11 16.02 7.65 -7.86
CA PRO A 11 15.46 6.95 -9.01
C PRO A 11 13.93 6.80 -9.00
N THR A 12 13.26 6.94 -7.86
CA THR A 12 11.80 6.79 -7.71
C THR A 12 10.98 7.97 -8.24
N TRP A 13 11.63 9.10 -8.55
CA TRP A 13 10.98 10.31 -9.05
C TRP A 13 10.47 10.21 -10.49
N ARG A 14 10.67 9.07 -11.18
CA ARG A 14 10.57 9.07 -12.64
C ARG A 14 9.14 9.14 -13.18
N TYR A 15 8.13 8.56 -12.52
CA TYR A 15 6.72 8.64 -12.95
C TYR A 15 5.74 8.38 -11.79
N PRO A 16 5.27 9.40 -11.04
CA PRO A 16 4.18 9.21 -10.10
C PRO A 16 2.95 8.68 -10.85
N LEU A 17 2.21 7.77 -10.22
CA LEU A 17 0.97 7.26 -10.82
C LEU A 17 -0.21 8.11 -10.33
N PRO A 18 -1.10 8.52 -11.25
CA PRO A 18 -2.27 9.31 -10.87
C PRO A 18 -3.26 8.50 -10.02
N MET A 19 -3.25 7.18 -10.14
CA MET A 19 -4.16 6.26 -9.45
C MET A 19 -3.48 4.91 -9.19
N PRO A 20 -3.83 4.21 -8.09
CA PRO A 20 -3.46 2.81 -7.92
C PRO A 20 -4.22 1.96 -8.92
N MET A 21 -3.49 1.26 -9.80
CA MET A 21 -4.06 0.43 -10.84
C MET A 21 -4.13 -1.04 -10.38
N PRO A 22 -5.10 -1.83 -10.87
CA PRO A 22 -5.14 -3.26 -10.62
C PRO A 22 -3.80 -3.96 -10.88
N GLY A 23 -3.20 -4.52 -9.82
CA GLY A 23 -1.92 -5.25 -9.90
C GLY A 23 -0.67 -4.37 -9.98
N GLN A 24 -0.82 -3.05 -9.85
CA GLN A 24 0.28 -2.09 -9.73
C GLN A 24 0.09 -1.31 -8.42
N PRO A 25 0.69 -1.77 -7.32
CA PRO A 25 0.66 -1.04 -6.06
C PRO A 25 1.35 0.31 -6.20
N VAL A 26 0.91 1.27 -5.39
CA VAL A 26 1.51 2.60 -5.25
C VAL A 26 1.91 2.81 -3.79
N CYS A 27 2.83 3.71 -3.50
CA CYS A 27 3.16 4.12 -2.14
C CYS A 27 2.58 5.50 -1.79
N ALA A 28 2.21 5.68 -0.53
CA ALA A 28 1.81 6.96 0.05
C ALA A 28 1.96 6.91 1.57
N THR A 29 2.11 8.05 2.22
CA THR A 29 1.87 8.16 3.66
C THR A 29 0.38 8.00 3.96
N GLU A 30 0.04 7.69 5.21
CA GLU A 30 -1.37 7.61 5.65
C GLU A 30 -2.14 8.90 5.33
N PHE A 31 -1.52 10.05 5.64
CA PHE A 31 -2.09 11.36 5.39
C PHE A 31 -2.35 11.61 3.90
N GLU A 32 -1.33 11.41 3.05
CA GLU A 32 -1.45 11.56 1.60
C GLU A 32 -2.52 10.62 1.02
N ALA A 33 -2.59 9.37 1.51
CA ALA A 33 -3.60 8.42 1.07
C ALA A 33 -5.01 8.89 1.43
N MET A 34 -5.22 9.39 2.66
CA MET A 34 -6.52 9.92 3.09
C MET A 34 -6.94 11.16 2.29
N GLU A 35 -6.04 12.11 2.08
CA GLU A 35 -6.32 13.31 1.27
C GLU A 35 -6.69 12.95 -0.17
N GLN A 36 -5.96 12.02 -0.78
CA GLN A 36 -6.23 11.60 -2.15
C GLN A 36 -7.52 10.79 -2.27
N LEU A 37 -7.82 9.92 -1.31
CA LEU A 37 -9.11 9.20 -1.26
C LEU A 37 -10.29 10.17 -1.13
N ALA A 38 -10.16 11.23 -0.34
CA ALA A 38 -11.20 12.25 -0.17
C ALA A 38 -11.49 13.04 -1.45
N ARG A 39 -10.51 13.13 -2.36
CA ARG A 39 -10.64 13.79 -3.67
C ARG A 39 -11.29 12.89 -4.73
N LEU A 40 -11.48 11.60 -4.47
CA LEU A 40 -12.10 10.69 -5.43
C LEU A 40 -13.59 11.00 -5.61
N PRO A 41 -14.14 10.97 -6.84
CA PRO A 41 -15.57 11.16 -7.09
C PRO A 41 -16.46 10.15 -6.35
N SER A 42 -15.93 8.94 -6.12
CA SER A 42 -16.60 7.89 -5.36
C SER A 42 -15.53 7.15 -4.53
N PRO A 43 -15.45 7.40 -3.22
CA PRO A 43 -14.44 6.77 -2.38
C PRO A 43 -14.73 5.26 -2.27
N PRO A 44 -13.72 4.40 -2.48
CA PRO A 44 -13.87 2.96 -2.38
C PRO A 44 -14.00 2.51 -0.92
N LYS A 45 -14.54 1.31 -0.71
CA LYS A 45 -14.41 0.65 0.59
C LYS A 45 -12.95 0.27 0.82
N MET A 46 -12.35 0.84 1.86
CA MET A 46 -10.96 0.60 2.23
C MET A 46 -10.85 -0.53 3.25
N PHE A 47 -9.85 -1.38 3.06
CA PHE A 47 -9.39 -2.31 4.08
C PHE A 47 -7.91 -2.09 4.37
N PHE A 48 -7.54 -2.13 5.63
CA PHE A 48 -6.18 -1.95 6.09
C PHE A 48 -5.60 -3.28 6.57
N TRP A 49 -4.52 -3.70 5.91
CA TRP A 49 -3.80 -4.91 6.21
C TRP A 49 -2.61 -4.60 7.10
N THR A 50 -2.81 -4.78 8.41
CA THR A 50 -1.88 -4.38 9.45
C THR A 50 -1.87 -5.41 10.59
N ASP A 51 -0.89 -5.35 11.47
CA ASP A 51 -0.79 -6.24 12.63
C ASP A 51 -1.71 -5.80 13.78
N GLU A 52 -2.12 -4.53 13.83
CA GLU A 52 -2.90 -3.97 14.93
C GLU A 52 -4.12 -3.13 14.47
N ASP A 53 -5.31 -3.57 14.86
CA ASP A 53 -6.61 -2.92 14.53
C ASP A 53 -6.70 -1.47 15.02
N ARG A 54 -6.10 -1.16 16.18
CA ARG A 54 -6.13 0.19 16.78
C ARG A 54 -5.44 1.26 15.93
N LYS A 55 -4.60 0.85 14.98
CA LYS A 55 -3.86 1.76 14.08
C LYS A 55 -4.56 1.92 12.73
N CYS A 56 -5.76 1.37 12.59
CA CYS A 56 -6.56 1.50 11.38
C CYS A 56 -7.12 2.93 11.28
N PRO A 57 -6.93 3.62 10.14
CA PRO A 57 -7.53 4.93 9.91
C PRO A 57 -9.06 4.89 10.01
N GLU A 58 -9.66 6.00 10.39
CA GLU A 58 -11.11 6.10 10.53
C GLU A 58 -11.82 5.76 9.20
N GLY A 59 -12.83 4.90 9.29
CA GLY A 59 -13.59 4.42 8.13
C GLY A 59 -12.94 3.28 7.33
N TRP A 60 -11.73 2.86 7.68
CA TRP A 60 -11.08 1.70 7.05
C TRP A 60 -11.39 0.44 7.86
N SER A 61 -11.57 -0.69 7.16
CA SER A 61 -11.85 -1.99 7.79
C SER A 61 -10.57 -2.78 8.02
N PHE A 62 -10.39 -3.41 9.18
CA PHE A 62 -9.17 -4.15 9.51
C PHE A 62 -9.07 -5.53 8.85
N ILE A 63 -7.86 -5.90 8.44
CA ILE A 63 -7.43 -7.25 8.08
C ILE A 63 -6.11 -7.51 8.81
N ALA A 64 -6.04 -8.61 9.56
CA ALA A 64 -4.81 -8.99 10.24
C ALA A 64 -3.73 -9.44 9.24
N SER A 65 -2.57 -8.78 9.27
CA SER A 65 -1.38 -9.13 8.48
C SER A 65 -0.51 -10.19 9.14
N ILE A 66 -0.69 -10.40 10.44
CA ILE A 66 -0.03 -11.42 11.24
C ILE A 66 -1.02 -11.91 12.29
N ARG A 67 -0.98 -13.21 12.60
CA ARG A 67 -1.69 -13.80 13.75
C ARG A 67 -0.86 -14.89 14.37
N GLU A 68 -0.88 -14.94 15.69
CA GLU A 68 -0.23 -16.01 16.45
C GLU A 68 -0.85 -17.36 16.09
N GLY A 69 0.01 -18.36 15.85
CA GLY A 69 -0.41 -19.71 15.48
C GLY A 69 -0.90 -19.88 14.04
N VAL A 70 -0.98 -18.80 13.24
CA VAL A 70 -1.36 -18.88 11.82
C VAL A 70 -0.11 -18.79 10.96
N PRO A 71 0.19 -19.80 10.12
CA PRO A 71 1.34 -19.74 9.22
C PRO A 71 1.12 -18.67 8.12
N PRO A 72 2.18 -18.18 7.46
CA PRO A 72 2.06 -17.19 6.38
C PRO A 72 1.10 -17.60 5.25
N SER A 73 0.99 -18.91 4.97
CA SER A 73 0.05 -19.44 3.98
C SER A 73 -1.42 -19.25 4.40
N GLY A 74 -1.71 -19.29 5.70
CA GLY A 74 -3.02 -19.00 6.25
C GLY A 74 -3.38 -17.52 6.11
N ILE A 75 -2.42 -16.63 6.38
CA ILE A 75 -2.60 -15.18 6.17
C ILE A 75 -2.91 -14.88 4.69
N GLU A 76 -2.14 -15.45 3.76
CA GLU A 76 -2.41 -15.29 2.32
C GLU A 76 -3.77 -15.86 1.89
N ALA A 77 -4.17 -17.01 2.43
CA ALA A 77 -5.47 -17.61 2.15
C ALA A 77 -6.63 -16.72 2.61
N GLU A 78 -6.48 -16.05 3.74
CA GLU A 78 -7.48 -15.12 4.24
C GLU A 78 -7.53 -13.81 3.44
N LEU A 79 -6.37 -13.31 3.00
CA LEU A 79 -6.33 -12.20 2.06
C LEU A 79 -7.02 -12.56 0.73
N ALA A 80 -6.82 -13.79 0.23
CA ALA A 80 -7.50 -14.28 -0.97
C ALA A 80 -9.02 -14.43 -0.76
N ALA A 81 -9.45 -14.93 0.40
CA ALA A 81 -10.86 -15.01 0.76
C ALA A 81 -11.50 -13.62 0.84
N TRP A 82 -10.84 -12.67 1.49
CA TRP A 82 -11.25 -11.26 1.52
C TRP A 82 -11.36 -10.69 0.10
N ALA A 83 -10.36 -10.93 -0.75
CA ALA A 83 -10.35 -10.44 -2.12
C ALA A 83 -11.56 -10.95 -2.92
N SER A 84 -11.98 -12.20 -2.70
CA SER A 84 -13.19 -12.77 -3.30
C SER A 84 -14.48 -12.17 -2.74
N GLN A 85 -14.53 -11.88 -1.45
CA GLN A 85 -15.72 -11.30 -0.80
C GLN A 85 -15.95 -9.84 -1.18
N TYR A 86 -14.87 -9.09 -1.39
CA TYR A 86 -14.91 -7.65 -1.64
C TYR A 86 -14.24 -7.29 -2.98
N PRO A 87 -14.85 -7.61 -4.14
CA PRO A 87 -14.20 -7.46 -5.44
C PRO A 87 -13.93 -6.00 -5.86
N LYS A 88 -14.63 -5.03 -5.26
CA LYS A 88 -14.47 -3.59 -5.54
C LYS A 88 -13.71 -2.84 -4.45
N ALA A 89 -13.34 -3.53 -3.36
CA ALA A 89 -12.62 -2.89 -2.27
C ALA A 89 -11.14 -2.72 -2.60
N TRP A 90 -10.58 -1.64 -2.07
CA TRP A 90 -9.17 -1.34 -2.17
C TRP A 90 -8.46 -1.85 -0.93
N LEU A 91 -7.19 -2.20 -1.11
CA LEU A 91 -6.32 -2.64 -0.02
C LEU A 91 -5.33 -1.54 0.31
N ALA A 92 -5.19 -1.21 1.58
CA ALA A 92 -4.05 -0.50 2.10
C ALA A 92 -3.18 -1.47 2.90
N VAL A 93 -1.87 -1.45 2.69
CA VAL A 93 -0.90 -2.37 3.30
C VAL A 93 0.00 -1.56 4.22
N ASP A 94 0.09 -1.94 5.49
CA ASP A 94 0.88 -1.20 6.46
C ASP A 94 2.35 -1.63 6.44
N LEU A 95 3.22 -0.75 5.95
CA LEU A 95 4.68 -0.88 5.99
C LEU A 95 5.32 0.34 6.67
N ARG A 96 4.60 1.00 7.59
CA ARG A 96 5.16 2.11 8.36
C ARG A 96 6.30 1.63 9.27
N ASP A 97 7.23 2.53 9.55
CA ASP A 97 8.34 2.30 10.46
C ASP A 97 7.84 1.79 11.82
N GLY A 98 8.38 0.65 12.28
CA GLY A 98 8.01 0.03 13.55
C GLY A 98 6.81 -0.93 13.49
N MET A 99 6.19 -1.10 12.32
CA MET A 99 5.15 -2.09 12.09
C MET A 99 5.76 -3.43 11.67
N LEU A 100 5.11 -4.53 12.08
CA LEU A 100 5.50 -5.84 11.60
C LEU A 100 4.97 -6.03 10.17
N PRO A 101 5.83 -6.34 9.17
CA PRO A 101 5.39 -6.50 7.79
C PRO A 101 4.49 -7.74 7.65
N PRO A 102 3.57 -7.75 6.68
CA PRO A 102 2.66 -8.88 6.49
C PRO A 102 3.38 -10.22 6.35
N SER A 103 2.89 -11.22 7.11
CA SER A 103 3.44 -12.56 7.09
C SER A 103 2.98 -13.30 5.85
N THR A 104 3.86 -13.39 4.84
CA THR A 104 3.59 -13.99 3.53
C THR A 104 4.59 -15.11 3.20
N VAL A 105 4.16 -16.10 2.43
CA VAL A 105 5.01 -17.17 1.88
C VAL A 105 5.75 -16.67 0.65
N ARG A 106 5.01 -15.96 -0.22
CA ARG A 106 5.55 -15.36 -1.44
C ARG A 106 6.12 -13.96 -1.13
N PRO A 107 7.04 -13.44 -1.97
CA PRO A 107 7.43 -12.04 -1.89
C PRO A 107 6.20 -11.13 -1.87
N LEU A 108 6.22 -10.08 -1.04
CA LEU A 108 5.06 -9.21 -0.85
C LEU A 108 4.58 -8.60 -2.18
N GLU A 109 5.50 -8.18 -3.04
CA GLU A 109 5.18 -7.65 -4.37
C GLU A 109 4.38 -8.64 -5.23
N ASP A 110 4.75 -9.93 -5.23
CA ASP A 110 4.02 -10.99 -5.95
C ASP A 110 2.63 -11.20 -5.37
N VAL A 111 2.48 -11.13 -4.05
CA VAL A 111 1.18 -11.20 -3.38
C VAL A 111 0.29 -10.04 -3.84
N LEU A 112 0.79 -8.80 -3.71
CA LEU A 112 0.02 -7.58 -4.00
C LEU A 112 -0.34 -7.46 -5.48
N SER A 113 0.60 -7.71 -6.39
CA SER A 113 0.35 -7.67 -7.83
C SER A 113 -0.66 -8.73 -8.29
N SER A 114 -0.68 -9.91 -7.63
CA SER A 114 -1.63 -11.00 -7.94
C SER A 114 -3.08 -10.71 -7.56
N LEU A 115 -3.34 -9.75 -6.66
CA LEU A 115 -4.69 -9.39 -6.22
C LEU A 115 -5.54 -8.71 -7.30
N LYS A 116 -4.90 -8.23 -8.38
CA LYS A 116 -5.55 -7.53 -9.52
C LYS A 116 -6.55 -6.46 -9.08
N ARG A 117 -6.17 -5.67 -8.08
CA ARG A 117 -6.97 -4.56 -7.52
C ARG A 117 -6.08 -3.38 -7.14
N PRO A 118 -6.67 -2.20 -6.92
CA PRO A 118 -5.95 -1.06 -6.39
C PRO A 118 -5.39 -1.37 -4.98
N VAL A 119 -4.08 -1.19 -4.84
CA VAL A 119 -3.34 -1.39 -3.59
C VAL A 119 -2.54 -0.15 -3.28
N ILE A 120 -2.64 0.34 -2.04
CA ILE A 120 -1.84 1.44 -1.51
C ILE A 120 -0.92 0.87 -0.43
N VAL A 121 0.39 1.02 -0.62
CA VAL A 121 1.39 0.70 0.40
C VAL A 121 1.58 1.93 1.27
N VAL A 122 1.15 1.83 2.52
CA VAL A 122 1.20 2.91 3.50
C VAL A 122 2.55 2.89 4.21
N VAL A 123 3.30 3.98 4.08
CA VAL A 123 4.68 4.09 4.57
C VAL A 123 4.83 5.32 5.47
N SER A 124 5.86 5.34 6.32
CA SER A 124 6.11 6.51 7.19
C SER A 124 6.60 7.72 6.41
N ARG A 125 7.37 7.47 5.34
CA ARG A 125 7.93 8.48 4.44
C ARG A 125 7.79 7.98 3.01
N SER A 126 6.99 8.68 2.21
CA SER A 126 6.75 8.34 0.81
C SER A 126 7.99 8.38 -0.11
N PRO A 127 8.96 9.33 0.03
CA PRO A 127 10.11 9.36 -0.87
C PRO A 127 11.14 8.25 -0.63
N ASP A 128 11.15 7.61 0.55
CA ASP A 128 12.17 6.63 0.95
C ASP A 128 11.88 5.20 0.45
N HIS A 129 10.72 4.95 -0.19
CA HIS A 129 10.34 3.62 -0.68
C HIS A 129 10.52 3.48 -2.19
N GLU A 130 11.64 2.87 -2.59
CA GLU A 130 12.02 2.70 -4.00
C GLU A 130 11.21 1.65 -4.78
N ASP A 131 10.49 0.77 -4.06
CA ASP A 131 9.84 -0.41 -4.65
C ASP A 131 8.52 -0.10 -5.39
N TRP A 132 7.85 1.02 -5.05
CA TRP A 132 6.55 1.39 -5.64
C TRP A 132 6.50 2.86 -6.02
N PRO A 133 5.78 3.21 -7.11
CA PRO A 133 5.58 4.60 -7.50
C PRO A 133 4.71 5.33 -6.47
N GLN A 134 5.02 6.60 -6.22
CA GLN A 134 4.20 7.45 -5.36
C GLN A 134 2.82 7.69 -5.99
N TRP A 135 1.78 7.60 -5.17
CA TRP A 135 0.43 8.02 -5.56
C TRP A 135 0.32 9.54 -5.48
N VAL A 136 0.06 10.18 -6.61
CA VAL A 136 -0.18 11.63 -6.68
C VAL A 136 -1.30 11.91 -7.68
N LEU A 137 -2.48 12.28 -7.19
CA LEU A 137 -3.57 12.78 -8.03
C LEU A 137 -3.17 14.10 -8.71
N PRO A 138 -3.42 14.27 -10.02
CA PRO A 138 -3.20 15.54 -10.70
C PRO A 138 -4.07 16.66 -10.10
N GLU A 139 -3.58 17.89 -10.18
CA GLU A 139 -4.30 19.11 -9.75
C GLU A 139 -5.55 19.39 -10.60
#